data_AF-A0A7S1D2B2-F1
#
_entry.id   AF-A0A7S1D2B2-F1
#
_cell.length_a   1.000
_cell.length_b   1.000
_cell.length_c   1.000
_cell.angle_alpha   90.00
_cell.angle_beta   90.00
_cell.angle_gamma   90.00
#
_symmetry.space_group_name_H-M   'P 1'
#
loop_
_entity.id
_entity.type
_entity.pdbx_description
1 polymer ?
#
loop_
_entity_poly.entity_id
_entity_poly.type
_entity_poly.pdbx_seq_one_letter_code
_entity_poly.pdbx_strand_id
1 'polypeptide(L)'
;VPWNSWEQLGTVGGLSSQKTMGGTSSKQQQQQQQKKDDFASFGERIKSNISDEIAKRAMLQREVQMSVNIARARDTLQIFGPAWLTLVTGVAVANVARRPVPHIVYVPCVIGAFALGNMADMAYGNKLQRVTKEAEYIMEHEKYRFVPPKQAPFAKFYTEEEKAMMFDPATPVADLFPSNMIFPRSSK
;
A
#
# COMPACT_ATOMS: atom_id res chain seq x y z
N VAL A 1 63.58 47.67 -38.45
CA VAL A 1 64.04 48.56 -37.36
C VAL A 1 64.59 47.67 -36.24
N PRO A 2 65.92 47.54 -36.13
CA PRO A 2 66.61 46.79 -35.07
C PRO A 2 66.83 47.68 -33.83
N TRP A 3 67.73 47.26 -32.91
CA TRP A 3 68.19 47.85 -31.62
C TRP A 3 67.71 47.01 -30.42
N ASN A 4 68.45 45.95 -30.02
CA ASN A 4 69.64 45.95 -29.12
C ASN A 4 69.23 46.04 -27.63
N SER A 5 69.87 45.41 -26.65
CA SER A 5 70.99 44.47 -26.55
C SER A 5 71.23 44.27 -25.04
N TRP A 6 71.20 43.03 -24.57
CA TRP A 6 72.10 42.39 -23.58
C TRP A 6 72.36 42.97 -22.16
N GLU A 7 72.53 41.99 -21.25
CA GLU A 7 73.28 41.99 -19.98
C GLU A 7 72.60 42.54 -18.71
N GLN A 8 72.83 42.03 -17.49
CA GLN A 8 73.36 40.77 -16.94
C GLN A 8 73.04 40.87 -15.42
N LEU A 9 72.74 39.72 -14.80
CA LEU A 9 73.11 39.27 -13.44
C LEU A 9 73.19 40.24 -12.24
N GLY A 10 72.54 39.82 -11.14
CA GLY A 10 72.81 40.23 -9.76
C GLY A 10 71.64 39.85 -8.84
N THR A 11 71.54 38.59 -8.39
CA THR A 11 71.92 38.08 -7.06
C THR A 11 71.17 38.68 -5.84
N VAL A 12 70.77 37.73 -4.97
CA VAL A 12 70.40 37.82 -3.55
C VAL A 12 69.10 38.55 -3.16
N GLY A 13 68.12 37.78 -2.67
CA GLY A 13 67.11 38.30 -1.76
C GLY A 13 65.86 37.44 -1.63
N GLY A 14 65.78 36.65 -0.56
CA GLY A 14 64.48 36.29 0.02
C GLY A 14 64.09 34.82 -0.08
N LEU A 15 64.60 34.00 0.85
CA LEU A 15 63.82 32.89 1.40
C LEU A 15 62.48 33.45 1.93
N SER A 16 61.37 33.16 1.25
CA SER A 16 60.07 33.10 1.93
C SER A 16 59.61 31.65 1.93
N SER A 17 59.97 30.98 3.03
CA SER A 17 59.42 29.70 3.46
C SER A 17 57.90 29.83 3.58
N GLN A 18 57.17 29.51 2.52
CA GLN A 18 55.73 29.26 2.61
C GLN A 18 55.54 27.80 3.03
N LYS A 19 55.85 27.52 4.30
CA LYS A 19 55.38 26.32 4.98
C LYS A 19 53.91 26.56 5.34
N THR A 20 53.04 26.43 4.35
CA THR A 20 51.58 26.45 4.54
C THR A 20 51.24 25.37 5.57
N MET A 21 50.84 25.79 6.77
CA MET A 21 50.42 24.89 7.85
C MET A 21 49.11 24.18 7.48
N GLY A 22 49.18 23.11 6.70
CA GLY A 22 48.05 22.26 6.29
C GLY A 22 47.61 21.22 7.33
N GLY A 23 47.97 21.38 8.61
CA GLY A 23 47.79 20.33 9.64
C GLY A 23 46.57 20.47 10.54
N THR A 24 45.98 21.67 10.67
CA THR A 24 44.88 21.95 11.61
C THR A 24 43.51 21.95 10.92
N SER A 25 43.40 22.54 9.72
CA SER A 25 42.15 22.52 8.95
C SER A 25 41.80 21.15 8.36
N SER A 26 42.81 20.34 7.99
CA SER A 26 42.61 18.97 7.49
C SER A 26 42.12 18.03 8.60
N LYS A 27 42.64 18.15 9.82
CA LYS A 27 42.14 17.42 11.00
C LYS A 27 40.73 17.85 11.41
N GLN A 28 40.43 19.15 11.34
CA GLN A 28 39.08 19.65 11.61
C GLN A 28 38.07 19.20 10.53
N GLN A 29 38.47 19.18 9.25
CA GLN A 29 37.63 18.65 8.16
C GLN A 29 37.44 17.14 8.27
N GLN A 30 38.49 16.38 8.60
CA GLN A 30 38.39 14.92 8.84
C GLN A 30 37.52 14.59 10.05
N GLN A 31 37.59 15.35 11.15
CA GLN A 31 36.70 15.17 12.30
C GLN A 31 35.25 15.52 11.97
N GLN A 32 35.01 16.54 11.12
CA GLN A 32 33.66 16.85 10.66
C GLN A 32 33.12 15.81 9.68
N GLN A 33 33.98 15.21 8.83
CA GLN A 33 33.60 14.12 7.93
C GLN A 33 33.31 12.84 8.73
N GLN A 34 34.19 12.44 9.65
CA GLN A 34 33.93 11.31 10.55
C GLN A 34 32.63 11.49 11.33
N LYS A 35 32.38 12.68 11.90
CA LYS A 35 31.13 12.94 12.62
C LYS A 35 29.90 12.89 11.72
N LYS A 36 30.02 13.26 10.43
CA LYS A 36 28.94 13.10 9.44
C LYS A 36 28.71 11.64 9.07
N ASP A 37 29.78 10.86 8.92
CA ASP A 37 29.71 9.43 8.61
C ASP A 37 29.14 8.63 9.80
N ASP A 38 29.52 8.99 11.03
CA ASP A 38 28.96 8.45 12.27
C ASP A 38 27.48 8.81 12.41
N PHE A 39 27.09 10.03 12.05
CA PHE A 39 25.67 10.45 12.10
C PHE A 39 24.85 9.81 10.98
N ALA A 40 25.43 9.64 9.80
CA ALA A 40 24.80 8.94 8.68
C ALA A 40 24.57 7.46 9.02
N SER A 41 25.60 6.78 9.52
CA SER A 41 25.50 5.37 9.94
C SER A 41 24.57 5.18 11.15
N PHE A 42 24.52 6.14 12.09
CA PHE A 42 23.55 6.14 13.17
C PHE A 42 22.11 6.33 12.66
N GLY A 43 21.89 7.27 11.74
CA GLY A 43 20.60 7.48 11.09
C GLY A 43 20.13 6.26 10.29
N GLU A 44 21.06 5.56 9.65
CA GLU A 44 20.78 4.33 8.90
C GLU A 44 20.37 3.17 9.82
N ARG A 45 21.08 3.00 10.97
CA ARG A 45 20.69 2.05 12.02
C ARG A 45 19.32 2.36 12.65
N ILE A 46 19.01 3.65 12.85
CA ILE A 46 17.68 4.05 13.34
C ILE A 46 16.61 3.72 12.31
N LYS A 47 16.85 4.04 11.02
CA LYS A 47 15.91 3.73 9.95
C LYS A 47 15.68 2.22 9.81
N SER A 48 16.72 1.40 9.89
CA SER A 48 16.60 -0.07 9.82
C SER A 48 15.82 -0.63 11.00
N ASN A 49 16.13 -0.19 12.22
CA ASN A 49 15.43 -0.64 13.42
C ASN A 49 13.95 -0.22 13.38
N ILE A 50 13.65 0.99 12.88
CA ILE A 50 12.28 1.48 12.70
C ILE A 50 11.56 0.68 11.60
N SER A 51 12.21 0.40 10.47
CA SER A 51 11.57 -0.36 9.38
C SER A 51 11.23 -1.78 9.80
N ASP A 52 12.11 -2.44 10.55
CA ASP A 52 11.87 -3.78 11.08
C ASP A 52 10.72 -3.79 12.08
N GLU A 53 10.65 -2.77 12.93
CA GLU A 53 9.56 -2.65 13.88
C GLU A 53 8.22 -2.30 13.22
N ILE A 54 8.23 -1.48 12.16
CA ILE A 54 7.03 -1.21 11.35
C ILE A 54 6.56 -2.48 10.63
N ALA A 55 7.47 -3.25 10.04
CA ALA A 55 7.15 -4.52 9.38
C ALA A 55 6.54 -5.52 10.38
N LYS A 56 7.12 -5.61 11.58
CA LYS A 56 6.59 -6.46 12.66
C LYS A 56 5.19 -6.02 13.08
N ARG A 57 4.94 -4.72 13.24
CA ARG A 57 3.61 -4.18 13.56
C ARG A 57 2.60 -4.43 12.45
N ALA A 58 3.01 -4.34 11.19
CA ALA A 58 2.15 -4.63 10.04
C ALA A 58 1.74 -6.11 9.98
N MET A 59 2.67 -7.04 10.25
CA MET A 59 2.35 -8.47 10.37
C MET A 59 1.35 -8.73 11.51
N LEU A 60 1.60 -8.18 12.69
CA LEU A 60 0.69 -8.34 13.84
C LEU A 60 -0.71 -7.77 13.54
N GLN A 61 -0.79 -6.64 12.87
CA GLN A 61 -2.09 -6.07 12.46
C GLN A 61 -2.82 -6.99 11.47
N ARG A 62 -2.11 -7.62 10.54
CA ARG A 62 -2.70 -8.57 9.58
C ARG A 62 -3.24 -9.82 10.30
N GLU A 63 -2.49 -10.36 11.25
CA GLU A 63 -2.93 -11.49 12.08
C GLU A 63 -4.14 -11.13 12.94
N VAL A 64 -4.13 -9.95 13.57
CA VAL A 64 -5.27 -9.44 14.34
C VAL A 64 -6.48 -9.24 13.44
N GLN A 65 -6.32 -8.67 12.25
CA GLN A 65 -7.43 -8.47 11.33
C GLN A 65 -8.03 -9.80 10.86
N MET A 66 -7.20 -10.81 10.58
CA MET A 66 -7.67 -12.16 10.23
C MET A 66 -8.41 -12.82 11.39
N SER A 67 -7.87 -12.73 12.61
CA SER A 67 -8.53 -13.32 13.79
C SER A 67 -9.86 -12.64 14.12
N VAL A 68 -9.94 -11.30 14.01
CA VAL A 68 -11.20 -10.55 14.17
C VAL A 68 -12.24 -10.96 13.12
N ASN A 69 -11.82 -11.20 11.87
CA ASN A 69 -12.74 -11.65 10.82
C ASN A 69 -13.32 -13.05 11.13
N ILE A 70 -12.49 -13.98 11.63
CA ILE A 70 -12.94 -15.31 12.07
C ILE A 70 -13.89 -15.19 13.26
N ALA A 71 -13.53 -14.38 14.26
CA ALA A 71 -14.33 -14.17 15.46
C ALA A 71 -15.70 -13.58 15.10
N ARG A 72 -15.73 -12.56 14.22
CA ARG A 72 -16.97 -11.96 13.72
C ARG A 72 -17.84 -12.97 12.97
N ALA A 73 -17.25 -13.85 12.15
CA ALA A 73 -18.00 -14.89 11.46
C ALA A 73 -18.66 -15.87 12.44
N ARG A 74 -17.93 -16.28 13.50
CA ARG A 74 -18.47 -17.16 14.56
C ARG A 74 -19.60 -16.51 15.34
N ASP A 75 -19.42 -15.26 15.75
CA ASP A 75 -20.43 -14.50 16.49
C ASP A 75 -21.70 -14.28 15.64
N THR A 76 -21.52 -13.94 14.36
CA THR A 76 -22.65 -13.79 13.42
C THR A 76 -23.40 -15.11 13.24
N LEU A 77 -22.71 -16.25 13.18
CA LEU A 77 -23.34 -17.57 13.10
C LEU A 77 -24.12 -17.90 14.38
N GLN A 78 -23.59 -17.54 15.55
CA GLN A 78 -24.28 -17.73 16.82
C GLN A 78 -25.54 -16.88 16.97
N ILE A 79 -25.60 -15.70 16.34
CA ILE A 79 -26.79 -14.84 16.38
C ILE A 79 -27.79 -15.22 15.27
N PHE A 80 -27.32 -15.37 14.03
CA PHE A 80 -28.15 -15.64 12.87
C PHE A 80 -28.68 -17.09 12.85
N GLY A 81 -27.87 -18.05 13.30
CA GLY A 81 -28.22 -19.46 13.31
C GLY A 81 -29.49 -19.78 14.10
N PRO A 82 -29.57 -19.40 15.38
CA PRO A 82 -30.78 -19.58 16.19
C PRO A 82 -32.00 -18.82 15.65
N ALA A 83 -31.80 -17.61 15.12
CA ALA A 83 -32.88 -16.83 14.53
C ALA A 83 -33.48 -17.53 13.29
N TRP A 84 -32.63 -18.02 12.40
CA TRP A 84 -33.05 -18.79 11.23
C TRP A 84 -33.67 -20.14 11.62
N LEU A 85 -33.08 -20.84 12.59
CA LEU A 85 -33.62 -22.11 13.09
C LEU A 85 -35.01 -21.93 13.71
N THR A 86 -35.24 -20.84 14.44
CA THR A 86 -36.56 -20.49 14.99
C THR A 86 -37.58 -20.26 13.88
N LEU A 87 -37.20 -19.54 12.82
CA LEU A 87 -38.05 -19.31 11.65
C LEU A 87 -38.42 -20.63 10.96
N VAL A 88 -37.43 -21.48 10.65
CA VAL A 88 -37.67 -22.76 9.97
C VAL A 88 -38.50 -23.69 10.84
N THR A 89 -38.23 -23.75 12.14
CA THR A 89 -39.02 -24.56 13.09
C THR A 89 -40.45 -24.05 13.16
N GLY A 90 -40.67 -22.73 13.19
CA GLY A 90 -42.01 -22.15 13.16
C GLY A 90 -42.79 -22.52 11.90
N VAL A 91 -42.14 -22.47 10.74
CA VAL A 91 -42.72 -22.91 9.45
C VAL A 91 -43.04 -24.40 9.45
N ALA A 92 -42.14 -25.23 9.98
CA ALA A 92 -42.35 -26.67 10.08
C ALA A 92 -43.54 -27.01 10.98
N VAL A 93 -43.63 -26.39 12.17
CA VAL A 93 -44.76 -26.57 13.10
C VAL A 93 -46.08 -26.12 12.47
N ALA A 94 -46.10 -24.99 11.76
CA ALA A 94 -47.29 -24.51 11.08
C ALA A 94 -47.78 -25.49 9.98
N ASN A 95 -46.85 -26.11 9.24
CA ASN A 95 -47.16 -27.14 8.26
C ASN A 95 -47.72 -28.41 8.91
N VAL A 96 -47.12 -28.89 10.00
CA VAL A 96 -47.61 -30.05 10.76
C VAL A 96 -49.00 -29.79 11.35
N ALA A 97 -49.24 -28.57 11.83
CA ALA A 97 -50.53 -28.12 12.35
C ALA A 97 -51.58 -27.81 11.25
N ARG A 98 -51.28 -28.09 9.97
CA ARG A 98 -52.13 -27.82 8.79
C ARG A 98 -52.63 -26.38 8.71
N ARG A 99 -51.84 -25.42 9.17
CA ARG A 99 -52.13 -24.00 9.01
C ARG A 99 -51.67 -23.55 7.62
N PRO A 100 -52.41 -22.65 6.95
CA PRO A 100 -51.98 -22.15 5.64
C PRO A 100 -50.73 -21.29 5.81
N VAL A 101 -49.60 -21.77 5.29
CA VAL A 101 -48.35 -21.01 5.26
C VAL A 101 -48.18 -20.39 3.87
N PRO A 102 -48.00 -19.06 3.76
CA PRO A 102 -47.80 -18.43 2.47
C PRO A 102 -46.45 -18.84 1.86
N HIS A 103 -46.45 -19.20 0.57
CA HIS A 103 -45.26 -19.72 -0.13
C HIS A 103 -44.05 -18.78 -0.10
N ILE A 104 -44.29 -17.47 0.06
CA ILE A 104 -43.22 -16.46 0.15
C ILE A 104 -42.29 -16.68 1.35
N VAL A 105 -42.75 -17.37 2.40
CA VAL A 105 -41.96 -17.65 3.61
C VAL A 105 -40.86 -18.69 3.35
N TYR A 106 -40.98 -19.51 2.30
CA TYR A 106 -39.90 -20.43 1.92
C TYR A 106 -38.68 -19.71 1.33
N VAL A 107 -38.85 -18.50 0.79
CA VAL A 107 -37.75 -17.71 0.22
C VAL A 107 -36.65 -17.42 1.26
N PRO A 108 -36.94 -16.82 2.44
CA PRO A 108 -35.93 -16.62 3.48
C PRO A 108 -35.43 -17.94 4.09
N CYS A 109 -36.20 -19.03 4.05
CA CYS A 109 -35.71 -20.35 4.46
C CYS A 109 -34.56 -20.80 3.55
N VAL A 110 -34.74 -20.74 2.23
CA VAL A 110 -33.73 -21.18 1.25
C VAL A 110 -32.53 -20.24 1.21
N ILE A 111 -32.76 -18.93 1.10
CA ILE A 111 -31.69 -17.93 1.10
C ILE A 111 -30.93 -17.97 2.42
N GLY A 112 -31.65 -18.09 3.54
CA GLY A 112 -31.05 -18.18 4.87
C GLY A 112 -30.21 -19.45 5.05
N ALA A 113 -30.65 -20.60 4.53
CA ALA A 113 -29.86 -21.84 4.56
C ALA A 113 -28.53 -21.67 3.79
N PHE A 114 -28.60 -21.07 2.60
CA PHE A 114 -27.41 -20.80 1.79
C PHE A 114 -26.45 -19.83 2.49
N ALA A 115 -26.98 -18.74 3.04
CA ALA A 115 -26.20 -17.75 3.78
C ALA A 115 -25.54 -18.37 5.02
N LEU A 116 -26.27 -19.19 5.78
CA LEU A 116 -25.78 -19.87 6.98
C LEU A 116 -24.66 -20.87 6.64
N GLY A 117 -24.81 -21.62 5.54
CA GLY A 117 -23.75 -22.48 5.02
C GLY A 117 -22.48 -21.69 4.67
N ASN A 118 -22.63 -20.51 4.05
CA ASN A 118 -21.49 -19.64 3.73
C ASN A 118 -20.81 -19.07 4.99
N MET A 119 -21.59 -18.67 5.99
CA MET A 119 -21.07 -18.21 7.29
C MET A 119 -20.35 -19.34 8.03
N ALA A 120 -20.86 -20.57 7.97
CA ALA A 120 -20.22 -21.75 8.56
C ALA A 120 -18.89 -22.07 7.89
N ASP A 121 -18.83 -22.03 6.55
CA ASP A 121 -17.58 -22.21 5.79
C ASP A 121 -16.57 -21.08 6.05
N MET A 122 -17.03 -19.87 6.38
CA MET A 122 -16.14 -18.80 6.86
C MET A 122 -15.67 -18.98 8.30
N ALA A 123 -16.51 -19.50 9.19
CA ALA A 123 -16.21 -19.62 10.62
C ALA A 123 -15.30 -20.82 10.96
N TYR A 124 -15.44 -21.91 10.20
CA TYR A 124 -14.76 -23.19 10.45
C TYR A 124 -14.11 -23.81 9.21
N GLY A 125 -14.51 -23.38 8.01
CA GLY A 125 -14.06 -23.98 6.76
C GLY A 125 -12.80 -23.34 6.17
N ASN A 126 -12.46 -23.78 4.95
CA ASN A 126 -11.25 -23.38 4.22
C ASN A 126 -11.46 -22.08 3.41
N LYS A 127 -12.63 -21.43 3.52
CA LYS A 127 -12.96 -20.23 2.74
C LYS A 127 -12.01 -19.08 3.00
N LEU A 128 -11.70 -18.80 4.27
CA LEU A 128 -10.79 -17.71 4.64
C LEU A 128 -9.38 -17.96 4.11
N GLN A 129 -8.85 -19.18 4.24
CA GLN A 129 -7.52 -19.51 3.73
C GLN A 129 -7.45 -19.37 2.20
N ARG A 130 -8.49 -19.81 1.48
CA ARG A 130 -8.57 -19.63 0.03
C ARG A 130 -8.66 -18.16 -0.38
N VAL A 131 -9.48 -17.36 0.29
CA VAL A 131 -9.58 -15.92 0.03
C VAL A 131 -8.25 -15.22 0.32
N THR A 132 -7.55 -15.59 1.40
CA THR A 132 -6.22 -15.05 1.70
C THR A 132 -5.20 -15.43 0.62
N LYS A 133 -5.23 -16.68 0.14
CA LYS A 133 -4.34 -17.14 -0.94
C LYS A 133 -4.58 -16.39 -2.25
N GLU A 134 -5.85 -16.20 -2.63
CA GLU A 134 -6.21 -15.39 -3.80
C GLU A 134 -5.80 -13.91 -3.61
N ALA A 135 -5.96 -13.35 -2.41
CA ALA A 135 -5.53 -11.99 -2.11
C ALA A 135 -4.00 -11.83 -2.22
N GLU A 136 -3.22 -12.80 -1.75
CA GLU A 136 -1.76 -12.83 -1.91
C GLU A 136 -1.38 -12.89 -3.39
N TYR A 137 -2.02 -13.76 -4.16
CA TYR A 137 -1.81 -13.85 -5.60
C TYR A 137 -2.07 -12.51 -6.31
N ILE A 138 -3.19 -11.84 -6.00
CA ILE A 138 -3.53 -10.53 -6.58
C ILE A 138 -2.51 -9.47 -6.17
N MET A 139 -2.05 -9.47 -4.93
CA MET A 139 -1.05 -8.50 -4.45
C MET A 139 0.31 -8.67 -5.14
N GLU A 140 0.69 -9.90 -5.47
CA GLU A 140 1.98 -10.21 -6.10
C GLU A 140 1.94 -10.09 -7.64
N HIS A 141 0.85 -10.54 -8.28
CA HIS A 141 0.79 -10.73 -9.74
C HIS A 141 -0.16 -9.75 -10.45
N GLU A 142 -1.19 -9.21 -9.77
CA GLU A 142 -2.21 -8.34 -10.37
C GLU A 142 -2.23 -6.92 -9.76
N LYS A 143 -1.12 -6.48 -9.19
CA LYS A 143 -1.03 -5.20 -8.47
C LYS A 143 -1.43 -3.98 -9.32
N TYR A 144 -1.28 -4.06 -10.64
CA TYR A 144 -1.68 -3.01 -11.59
C TYR A 144 -3.21 -2.78 -11.64
N ARG A 145 -4.02 -3.70 -11.12
CA ARG A 145 -5.49 -3.61 -11.12
C ARG A 145 -6.04 -2.81 -9.93
N PHE A 146 -5.21 -2.53 -8.93
CA PHE A 146 -5.62 -1.69 -7.81
C PHE A 146 -5.76 -0.24 -8.30
N VAL A 147 -6.95 0.35 -8.15
CA VAL A 147 -7.11 1.80 -8.30
C VAL A 147 -6.98 2.41 -6.90
N PRO A 148 -5.81 2.95 -6.52
CA PRO A 148 -5.71 3.69 -5.28
C PRO A 148 -6.61 4.92 -5.36
N PRO A 149 -7.42 5.23 -4.33
CA PRO A 149 -8.12 6.50 -4.25
C PRO A 149 -7.11 7.63 -4.46
N LYS A 150 -7.46 8.68 -5.22
CA LYS A 150 -6.55 9.80 -5.56
C LYS A 150 -5.93 10.50 -4.33
N GLN A 151 -6.55 10.33 -3.16
CA GLN A 151 -6.14 10.88 -1.86
C GLN A 151 -5.51 9.85 -0.92
N ALA A 152 -5.34 8.60 -1.36
CA ALA A 152 -4.79 7.56 -0.51
C ALA A 152 -3.27 7.75 -0.36
N PRO A 153 -2.72 7.57 0.86
CA PRO A 153 -1.29 7.74 1.15
C PRO A 153 -0.41 6.72 0.41
N PHE A 154 -1.02 5.76 -0.30
CA PHE A 154 -0.35 4.73 -1.08
C PHE A 154 0.01 5.16 -2.51
N ALA A 155 -0.56 6.26 -3.00
CA ALA A 155 -0.28 6.77 -4.36
C ALA A 155 1.23 7.01 -4.60
N LYS A 156 1.99 7.33 -3.55
CA LYS A 156 3.45 7.54 -3.61
C LYS A 156 4.28 6.27 -3.82
N PHE A 157 3.71 5.08 -3.60
CA PHE A 157 4.43 3.79 -3.72
C PHE A 157 4.31 3.15 -5.10
N TYR A 158 3.59 3.79 -6.02
CA TYR A 158 3.51 3.35 -7.42
C TYR A 158 4.57 4.08 -8.25
N THR A 159 5.19 3.35 -9.16
CA THR A 159 6.07 3.94 -10.18
C THR A 159 5.27 4.86 -11.09
N GLU A 160 5.92 5.86 -11.72
CA GLU A 160 5.22 6.78 -12.63
C GLU A 160 4.59 6.06 -13.82
N GLU A 161 5.17 4.94 -14.24
CA GLU A 161 4.63 4.07 -15.30
C GLU A 161 3.35 3.35 -14.85
N GLU A 162 3.33 2.78 -13.64
CA GLU A 162 2.12 2.18 -13.05
C GLU A 162 1.02 3.21 -12.81
N LYS A 163 1.39 4.43 -12.39
CA LYS A 163 0.43 5.55 -12.25
C LYS A 163 -0.18 5.93 -13.58
N ALA A 164 0.60 5.97 -14.66
CA ALA A 164 0.11 6.27 -16.00
C ALA A 164 -0.85 5.20 -16.52
N MET A 165 -0.66 3.93 -16.14
CA MET A 165 -1.59 2.83 -16.49
C MET A 165 -2.88 2.85 -15.64
N MET A 166 -2.80 3.28 -14.37
CA MET A 166 -3.97 3.37 -13.47
C MET A 166 -4.80 4.64 -13.70
N PHE A 167 -4.14 5.73 -14.06
CA PHE A 167 -4.71 7.02 -14.40
C PHE A 167 -4.42 7.32 -15.86
N ASP A 168 -4.87 6.42 -16.75
CA ASP A 168 -5.09 6.79 -18.15
C ASP A 168 -5.85 8.12 -18.12
N PRO A 169 -5.44 9.19 -18.85
CA PRO A 169 -6.19 10.43 -18.92
C PRO A 169 -7.60 10.07 -19.36
N ALA A 170 -8.50 9.92 -18.38
CA ALA A 170 -9.84 9.42 -18.59
C ALA A 170 -10.41 10.20 -19.76
N THR A 171 -10.66 9.51 -20.88
CA THR A 171 -11.31 10.14 -22.03
C THR A 171 -12.50 10.89 -21.46
N PRO A 172 -12.53 12.23 -21.56
CA PRO A 172 -13.64 13.02 -21.05
C PRO A 172 -14.94 12.36 -21.50
N VAL A 173 -15.96 12.31 -20.65
CA VAL A 173 -17.24 11.67 -21.02
C VAL A 173 -17.82 12.26 -22.32
N ALA A 174 -17.43 13.50 -22.67
CA ALA A 174 -17.72 14.17 -23.93
C ALA A 174 -17.06 13.52 -25.16
N ASP A 175 -15.93 12.84 -25.01
CA ASP A 175 -15.17 12.20 -26.10
C ASP A 175 -15.59 10.73 -26.32
N LEU A 176 -16.39 10.16 -25.40
CA LEU A 176 -16.95 8.81 -25.54
C LEU A 176 -18.12 8.81 -26.54
N PHE A 177 -18.20 7.77 -27.36
CA PHE A 177 -19.37 7.51 -28.20
C PHE A 177 -20.59 7.17 -27.29
N PRO A 178 -21.80 7.70 -27.56
CA PRO A 178 -22.21 8.58 -28.66
C PRO A 178 -22.12 10.10 -28.36
N SER A 179 -21.66 10.50 -27.18
CA SER A 179 -21.62 11.91 -26.74
C SER A 179 -20.80 12.81 -27.67
N ASN A 180 -19.72 12.27 -28.26
CA ASN A 180 -18.87 12.99 -29.21
C ASN A 180 -19.57 13.37 -30.54
N MET A 181 -20.70 12.72 -30.88
CA MET A 181 -21.52 13.08 -32.03
C MET A 181 -22.46 14.26 -31.74
N ILE A 182 -22.88 14.41 -30.48
CA ILE A 182 -23.84 15.44 -30.08
C ILE A 182 -23.13 16.76 -29.78
N PHE A 183 -21.93 16.70 -29.19
CA PHE A 183 -21.15 17.88 -28.83
C PHE A 183 -19.69 17.75 -29.27
N PRO A 184 -19.39 17.85 -30.58
CA PRO A 184 -18.02 17.79 -31.06
C PRO A 184 -17.20 18.97 -30.51
N ARG A 185 -16.07 18.65 -29.86
CA ARG A 185 -15.15 19.65 -29.32
C ARG A 185 -14.38 20.32 -30.46
N SER A 186 -14.56 21.63 -30.65
CA SER A 186 -13.72 22.42 -31.57
C SER A 186 -12.31 22.54 -30.99
N SER A 187 -11.34 21.86 -31.59
CA SER A 187 -9.91 22.05 -31.31
C SER A 187 -9.51 23.48 -31.68
N LYS A 188 -8.86 24.17 -30.74
CA LYS A 188 -7.99 25.32 -30.97
C LYS A 188 -6.56 24.88 -30.70
#